data_AF-A0A6J4G856-F1
#
_entry.id   AF-A0A6J4G856-F1
#
_cell.length_a   1.000
_cell.length_b   1.000
_cell.length_c   1.000
_cell.angle_alpha   90.00
_cell.angle_beta   90.00
_cell.angle_gamma   90.00
#
_symmetry.space_group_name_H-M   'P 1'
#
loop_
_entity.id
_entity.type
_entity.pdbx_description
1 polymer ?
#
loop_
_entity_poly.entity_id
_entity_poly.type
_entity_poly.pdbx_seq_one_letter_code
_entity_poly.pdbx_strand_id
1 'polypeptide(L)'
;MGKLKWVFVFCICGFVTSGQNHSVTKVDDKKSENLASLAKVWGFLKYYHPNVAKGNFNWDEQLIQMIPKVEQAQNKDDLSRIYLEWIAALGVVKECKSCKETSKEKSFDKNFDLSWTQNAAIFTNELSQKLKYIQENRFQIIIMLLLPQKTI
;
A
#
# COMPACT_ATOMS: atom_id res chain seq x y z
N MET A 1 49.43 -48.55 25.52
CA MET A 1 48.97 -47.63 24.45
C MET A 1 47.49 -47.35 24.67
N GLY A 2 47.16 -46.21 25.26
CA GLY A 2 45.80 -45.83 25.65
C GLY A 2 44.98 -45.33 24.46
N LYS A 3 43.75 -45.81 24.32
CA LYS A 3 42.81 -45.35 23.30
C LYS A 3 42.02 -44.14 23.82
N LEU A 4 42.10 -43.06 23.05
CA LEU A 4 41.44 -41.77 23.22
C LEU A 4 39.91 -41.93 23.16
N LYS A 5 39.20 -41.51 24.22
CA LYS A 5 37.72 -41.46 24.23
C LYS A 5 37.27 -40.17 23.54
N TRP A 6 36.73 -40.29 22.33
CA TRP A 6 36.01 -39.21 21.66
C TRP A 6 34.66 -39.02 22.34
N VAL A 7 34.48 -37.91 23.06
CA VAL A 7 33.15 -37.46 23.49
C VAL A 7 32.53 -36.72 22.31
N PHE A 8 31.68 -37.40 21.55
CA PHE A 8 30.76 -36.75 20.63
C PHE A 8 29.67 -36.08 21.46
N VAL A 9 29.76 -34.77 21.65
CA VAL A 9 28.66 -33.95 22.15
C VAL A 9 27.66 -33.80 21.01
N PHE A 10 26.68 -34.69 20.95
CA PHE A 10 25.46 -34.49 20.17
C PHE A 10 24.55 -33.56 20.99
N CYS A 11 24.74 -32.24 20.85
CA CYS A 11 23.72 -31.27 21.27
C CYS A 11 22.58 -31.34 20.25
N ILE A 12 21.63 -32.24 20.50
CA ILE A 12 20.31 -32.19 19.88
C ILE A 12 19.59 -31.00 20.51
N CYS A 13 19.83 -29.80 19.98
CA CYS A 13 18.89 -28.70 20.14
C CYS A 13 17.67 -29.03 19.29
N GLY A 14 16.75 -29.82 19.84
CA GLY A 14 15.40 -29.92 19.33
C GLY A 14 14.78 -28.53 19.37
N PHE A 15 14.79 -27.83 18.24
CA PHE A 15 13.89 -26.70 18.02
C PHE A 15 12.48 -27.28 17.96
N VAL A 16 11.86 -27.46 19.13
CA VAL A 16 10.41 -27.60 19.22
C VAL A 16 9.86 -26.23 18.87
N THR A 17 9.57 -26.00 17.60
CA THR A 17 8.69 -24.90 17.21
C THR A 17 7.30 -25.28 17.71
N SER A 18 6.96 -24.85 18.92
CA SER A 18 5.57 -24.79 19.34
C SER A 18 4.88 -23.76 18.43
N GLY A 19 4.29 -24.23 17.34
CA GLY A 19 3.36 -23.43 16.56
C GLY A 19 2.19 -23.07 17.46
N GLN A 20 2.08 -21.80 17.85
CA GLN A 20 0.89 -21.35 18.54
C GLN A 20 -0.25 -21.38 17.54
N ASN A 21 -1.22 -22.28 17.77
CA ASN A 21 -2.51 -22.25 17.11
C ASN A 21 -3.25 -21.01 17.61
N HIS A 22 -2.99 -19.86 16.99
CA HIS A 22 -3.79 -18.67 17.23
C HIS A 22 -5.15 -18.90 16.56
N SER A 23 -6.20 -19.06 17.37
CA SER A 23 -7.57 -19.02 16.89
C SER A 23 -7.84 -17.61 16.35
N VAL A 24 -7.77 -17.44 15.03
CA VAL A 24 -8.04 -16.18 14.34
C VAL A 24 -9.43 -15.69 14.74
N THR A 25 -9.50 -14.50 15.35
CA THR A 25 -10.76 -13.88 15.76
C THR A 25 -11.22 -12.83 14.75
N LYS A 26 -12.53 -12.52 14.71
CA LYS A 26 -13.09 -11.47 13.82
C LYS A 26 -12.41 -10.10 13.98
N VAL A 27 -11.82 -9.82 15.14
CA VAL A 27 -11.07 -8.57 15.40
C VAL A 27 -9.72 -8.59 14.67
N ASP A 28 -9.04 -9.74 14.63
CA ASP A 28 -7.80 -9.91 13.89
C ASP A 28 -8.02 -9.84 12.38
N ASP A 29 -9.16 -10.36 11.91
CA ASP A 29 -9.58 -10.24 10.51
C ASP A 29 -9.76 -8.77 10.12
N LYS A 30 -10.45 -7.98 10.96
CA LYS A 30 -10.70 -6.57 10.67
C LYS A 30 -9.42 -5.73 10.62
N LYS A 31 -8.48 -5.96 11.55
CA LYS A 31 -7.17 -5.30 11.53
C LYS A 31 -6.39 -5.66 10.27
N SER A 32 -6.40 -6.93 9.90
CA SER A 32 -5.74 -7.42 8.69
C SER A 32 -6.33 -6.79 7.43
N GLU A 33 -7.67 -6.66 7.35
CA GLU A 33 -8.35 -5.93 6.27
C GLU A 33 -7.96 -4.46 6.21
N ASN A 34 -7.91 -3.78 7.35
CA ASN A 34 -7.52 -2.37 7.43
C ASN A 34 -6.06 -2.20 6.95
N LEU A 35 -5.14 -3.04 7.40
CA LEU A 35 -3.73 -3.02 6.96
C LEU A 35 -3.59 -3.33 5.47
N ALA A 36 -4.34 -4.31 4.95
CA ALA A 36 -4.36 -4.61 3.52
C ALA A 36 -4.89 -3.42 2.70
N SER A 37 -5.91 -2.72 3.21
CA SER A 37 -6.41 -1.50 2.58
C SER A 37 -5.36 -0.37 2.62
N LEU A 38 -4.59 -0.25 3.71
CA LEU A 38 -3.53 0.74 3.84
C LEU A 38 -2.43 0.50 2.81
N ALA A 39 -1.99 -0.74 2.64
CA ALA A 39 -0.99 -1.08 1.63
C ALA A 39 -1.44 -0.71 0.21
N LYS A 40 -2.73 -0.95 -0.11
CA LYS A 40 -3.32 -0.57 -1.40
C LYS A 40 -3.39 0.95 -1.59
N VAL A 41 -3.88 1.68 -0.59
CA VAL A 41 -3.97 3.16 -0.63
C VAL A 41 -2.59 3.79 -0.68
N TRP A 42 -1.62 3.29 0.09
CA TRP A 42 -0.24 3.76 0.06
C TRP A 42 0.39 3.60 -1.32
N GLY A 43 0.23 2.43 -1.94
CA GLY A 43 0.72 2.17 -3.30
C GLY A 43 0.03 3.05 -4.33
N PHE A 44 -1.29 3.20 -4.22
CA PHE A 44 -2.06 4.11 -5.07
C PHE A 44 -1.55 5.55 -4.97
N LEU A 45 -1.41 6.11 -3.77
CA LEU A 45 -0.97 7.48 -3.60
C LEU A 45 0.47 7.68 -4.09
N LYS A 46 1.37 6.68 -3.93
CA LYS A 46 2.74 6.71 -4.46
C LYS A 46 2.78 7.02 -5.96
N TYR A 47 1.92 6.36 -6.74
CA TYR A 47 1.97 6.43 -8.20
C TYR A 47 0.98 7.43 -8.81
N TYR A 48 -0.09 7.79 -8.09
CA TYR A 48 -1.18 8.62 -8.64
C TYR A 48 -1.25 10.02 -8.03
N HIS A 49 -0.82 10.23 -6.78
CA HIS A 49 -0.89 11.55 -6.16
C HIS A 49 0.27 12.45 -6.64
N PRO A 50 0.02 13.58 -7.33
CA PRO A 50 1.09 14.37 -7.97
C PRO A 50 2.17 14.89 -7.03
N ASN A 51 1.83 15.18 -5.76
CA ASN A 51 2.83 15.65 -4.79
C ASN A 51 3.65 14.51 -4.19
N VAL A 52 3.12 13.28 -4.16
CA VAL A 52 3.86 12.10 -3.67
C VAL A 52 4.78 11.59 -4.77
N ALA A 53 4.27 11.47 -6.00
CA ALA A 53 5.04 10.98 -7.15
C ALA A 53 6.26 11.87 -7.50
N LYS A 54 6.28 13.13 -7.04
CA LYS A 54 7.44 14.03 -7.16
C LYS A 54 8.59 13.73 -6.21
N GLY A 55 8.38 12.86 -5.22
CA GLY A 55 9.40 12.50 -4.23
C GLY A 55 9.55 13.51 -3.08
N ASN A 56 8.56 14.38 -2.86
CA ASN A 56 8.62 15.42 -1.81
C ASN A 56 8.38 14.89 -0.38
N PHE A 57 8.02 13.61 -0.24
CA PHE A 57 7.67 12.99 1.04
C PHE A 57 8.58 11.79 1.30
N ASN A 58 8.98 11.61 2.56
CA ASN A 58 9.50 10.33 3.02
C ASN A 58 8.36 9.31 3.06
N TRP A 59 8.13 8.62 1.95
CA TRP A 59 6.90 7.86 1.75
C TRP A 59 6.82 6.59 2.61
N ASP A 60 7.97 6.02 2.98
CA ASP A 60 8.03 4.85 3.87
C ASP A 60 7.74 5.25 5.32
N GLU A 61 8.24 6.41 5.76
CA GLU A 61 7.91 6.97 7.08
C GLU A 61 6.41 7.27 7.21
N GLN A 62 5.79 7.81 6.15
CA GLN A 62 4.34 8.02 6.12
C GLN A 62 3.57 6.71 6.32
N LEU A 63 4.01 5.60 5.71
CA LEU A 63 3.38 4.29 5.94
C LEU A 63 3.44 3.88 7.40
N ILE A 64 4.63 3.96 8.01
CA ILE A 64 4.87 3.57 9.40
C ILE A 64 3.97 4.39 10.35
N GLN A 65 3.82 5.69 10.09
CA GLN A 65 2.96 6.58 10.88
C GLN A 65 1.45 6.26 10.73
N MET A 66 1.04 5.66 9.61
CA MET A 66 -0.36 5.35 9.34
C MET A 66 -0.82 4.00 9.90
N ILE A 67 0.09 3.04 10.06
CA ILE A 67 -0.19 1.71 10.64
C ILE A 67 -1.03 1.80 11.94
N PRO A 68 -0.57 2.50 13.00
CA PRO A 68 -1.31 2.52 14.26
C PRO A 68 -2.67 3.22 14.14
N LYS A 69 -2.83 4.15 13.19
CA LYS A 69 -4.11 4.86 12.98
C LYS A 69 -5.15 3.93 12.36
N VAL A 70 -4.78 3.17 11.33
CA VAL A 70 -5.72 2.27 10.64
C VAL A 70 -6.05 1.03 11.47
N GLU A 71 -5.12 0.57 12.32
CA GLU A 71 -5.37 -0.53 13.27
C GLU A 71 -6.40 -0.15 14.35
N GLN A 72 -6.45 1.14 14.71
CA GLN A 72 -7.39 1.66 15.71
C GLN A 72 -8.75 2.07 15.10
N ALA A 73 -8.89 2.03 13.77
CA ALA A 73 -10.15 2.37 13.11
C ALA A 73 -11.23 1.33 13.42
N GLN A 74 -12.32 1.76 14.05
CA GLN A 74 -13.37 0.87 14.55
C GLN A 74 -14.36 0.45 13.46
N ASN A 75 -14.54 1.30 12.45
CA ASN A 75 -15.51 1.09 11.39
C ASN A 75 -15.02 1.72 10.07
N LYS A 76 -15.83 1.53 9.03
CA LYS A 76 -15.57 2.05 7.68
C LYS A 76 -15.45 3.57 7.61
N ASP A 77 -16.25 4.30 8.38
CA ASP A 77 -16.28 5.75 8.36
C ASP A 77 -15.01 6.32 9.01
N ASP A 78 -14.59 5.75 10.15
CA ASP A 78 -13.31 6.08 10.79
C ASP A 78 -12.11 5.80 9.89
N LEU A 79 -12.07 4.62 9.27
CA LEU A 79 -11.02 4.24 8.33
C LEU A 79 -10.97 5.23 7.15
N SER A 80 -12.13 5.57 6.59
CA SER A 80 -12.22 6.47 5.44
C SER A 80 -11.81 7.89 5.80
N ARG A 81 -12.19 8.37 7.00
CA ARG A 81 -11.78 9.67 7.52
C ARG A 81 -10.26 9.76 7.70
N ILE A 82 -9.63 8.73 8.25
CA ILE A 82 -8.16 8.65 8.38
C ILE A 82 -7.48 8.82 7.01
N TYR A 83 -7.98 8.14 5.97
CA TYR A 83 -7.42 8.29 4.62
C TYR A 83 -7.70 9.67 4.00
N LEU A 84 -8.88 10.23 4.20
CA LEU A 84 -9.22 11.57 3.70
C LEU A 84 -8.33 12.65 4.32
N GLU A 85 -8.13 12.60 5.64
CA GLU A 85 -7.24 13.49 6.37
C GLU A 85 -5.79 13.35 5.88
N TRP A 86 -5.33 12.11 5.69
CA TRP A 86 -3.99 11.85 5.15
C TRP A 86 -3.84 12.42 3.74
N ILE A 87 -4.79 12.15 2.84
CA ILE A 87 -4.79 12.69 1.48
C ILE A 87 -4.79 14.22 1.49
N ALA A 88 -5.57 14.86 2.36
CA ALA A 88 -5.59 16.31 2.47
C ALA A 88 -4.23 16.89 2.89
N ALA A 89 -3.53 16.22 3.82
CA ALA A 89 -2.20 16.63 4.27
C ALA A 89 -1.12 16.54 3.17
N LEU A 90 -1.33 15.71 2.14
CA LEU A 90 -0.41 15.62 0.98
C LEU A 90 -0.55 16.80 0.01
N GLY A 91 -1.50 17.70 0.25
CA GLY A 91 -1.72 18.92 -0.51
C GLY A 91 -2.70 18.77 -1.67
N VAL A 92 -2.98 19.89 -2.33
CA VAL A 92 -4.03 19.98 -3.35
C VAL A 92 -3.62 19.27 -4.65
N VAL A 93 -4.49 18.39 -5.14
CA VAL A 93 -4.44 17.85 -6.49
C VAL A 93 -5.19 18.79 -7.42
N LYS A 94 -4.47 19.39 -8.38
CA LYS A 94 -5.05 20.27 -9.39
C LYS A 94 -5.66 19.45 -10.52
N GLU A 95 -6.71 19.98 -11.13
CA GLU A 95 -7.29 19.36 -12.32
C GLU A 95 -6.26 19.27 -13.46
N CYS A 96 -6.15 18.10 -14.08
CA CYS A 96 -5.28 17.86 -15.21
C CYS A 96 -6.07 17.95 -16.52
N LYS A 97 -6.01 19.11 -17.18
CA LYS A 97 -6.72 19.34 -18.45
C LYS A 97 -6.22 18.44 -19.59
N SER A 98 -4.92 18.17 -19.65
CA SER A 98 -4.29 17.40 -20.73
C SER A 98 -4.35 15.88 -20.53
N CYS A 99 -4.61 15.39 -19.30
CA CYS A 99 -4.63 13.95 -19.00
C CYS A 99 -5.75 13.18 -19.73
N LYS A 100 -6.80 13.89 -20.17
CA LYS A 100 -7.94 13.33 -20.91
C LYS A 100 -7.61 13.05 -22.38
N GLU A 101 -6.59 13.70 -22.94
CA GLU A 101 -6.22 13.56 -24.36
C GLU A 101 -5.36 12.31 -24.61
N THR A 102 -4.56 11.90 -23.61
CA THR A 102 -3.56 10.82 -23.69
C THR A 102 -4.11 9.41 -23.44
N SER A 103 -5.40 9.25 -23.14
CA SER A 103 -6.01 7.94 -22.82
C SER A 103 -6.26 7.03 -24.03
N LYS A 104 -5.75 7.39 -25.21
CA LYS A 104 -5.90 6.59 -26.44
C LYS A 104 -4.91 5.42 -26.53
N GLU A 105 -3.81 5.46 -25.80
CA GLU A 105 -2.80 4.39 -25.72
C GLU A 105 -3.21 3.33 -24.67
N LYS A 106 -4.14 2.44 -25.04
CA LYS A 106 -4.72 1.38 -24.19
C LYS A 106 -3.75 0.29 -23.70
N SER A 107 -2.44 0.39 -23.98
CA SER A 107 -1.52 -0.74 -23.84
C SER A 107 -1.02 -0.94 -22.40
N PHE A 108 -0.82 0.13 -21.63
CA PHE A 108 -0.17 0.06 -20.31
C PHE A 108 -1.15 -0.06 -19.12
N ASP A 109 -2.43 0.26 -19.30
CA ASP A 109 -3.42 0.19 -18.23
C ASP A 109 -3.99 -1.23 -18.00
N LYS A 110 -3.63 -2.21 -18.84
CA LYS A 110 -4.19 -3.59 -18.78
C LYS A 110 -3.88 -4.37 -17.50
N ASN A 111 -2.88 -3.96 -16.72
CA ASN A 111 -2.41 -4.70 -15.54
C ASN A 111 -2.69 -4.00 -14.19
N PHE A 112 -3.39 -2.86 -14.18
CA PHE A 112 -3.72 -2.15 -12.93
C PHE A 112 -5.23 -2.12 -12.71
N ASP A 113 -5.74 -3.15 -12.05
CA ASP A 113 -7.12 -3.15 -11.55
C ASP A 113 -7.24 -2.20 -10.33
N LEU A 114 -7.93 -1.08 -10.54
CA LEU A 114 -8.26 -0.10 -9.49
C LEU A 114 -9.73 -0.19 -9.04
N SER A 115 -10.48 -1.20 -9.47
CA SER A 115 -11.88 -1.40 -9.06
C SER A 115 -12.03 -1.50 -7.54
N TRP A 116 -11.01 -1.98 -6.83
CA TRP A 116 -10.97 -2.05 -5.37
C TRP A 116 -11.16 -0.68 -4.70
N THR A 117 -10.79 0.42 -5.36
CA THR A 117 -11.01 1.79 -4.84
C THR A 117 -12.48 2.13 -4.69
N GLN A 118 -13.37 1.37 -5.34
CA GLN A 118 -14.83 1.57 -5.34
C GLN A 118 -15.55 0.53 -4.46
N ASN A 119 -14.83 -0.22 -3.63
CA ASN A 119 -15.43 -1.21 -2.75
C ASN A 119 -16.21 -0.55 -1.60
N ALA A 120 -17.53 -0.50 -1.73
CA ALA A 120 -18.43 0.11 -0.75
C ALA A 120 -18.49 -0.61 0.62
N ALA A 121 -17.99 -1.85 0.72
CA ALA A 121 -17.87 -2.56 2.00
C ALA A 121 -16.70 -2.04 2.83
N ILE A 122 -15.65 -1.51 2.18
CA ILE A 122 -14.40 -1.07 2.84
C ILE A 122 -14.31 0.45 2.91
N PHE A 123 -14.82 1.18 1.91
CA PHE A 123 -14.68 2.63 1.82
C PHE A 123 -16.04 3.35 1.74
N THR A 124 -16.07 4.57 2.26
CA THR A 124 -17.19 5.49 2.03
C THR A 124 -17.20 5.99 0.59
N ASN A 125 -18.37 6.46 0.14
CA ASN A 125 -18.49 7.05 -1.19
C ASN A 125 -17.57 8.26 -1.38
N GLU A 126 -17.42 9.08 -0.33
CA GLU A 126 -16.54 10.25 -0.36
C GLU A 126 -15.08 9.89 -0.64
N LEU A 127 -14.53 8.89 0.08
CA LEU A 127 -13.17 8.43 -0.16
C LEU A 127 -13.03 7.83 -1.57
N SER A 128 -13.98 7.00 -1.99
CA SER A 128 -13.97 6.40 -3.33
C SER A 128 -13.96 7.46 -4.44
N GLN A 129 -14.74 8.52 -4.28
CA GLN A 129 -14.77 9.67 -5.19
C GLN A 129 -13.44 10.45 -5.15
N LYS A 130 -12.85 10.63 -3.97
CA LYS A 130 -11.55 11.30 -3.83
C LYS A 130 -10.44 10.51 -4.52
N LEU A 131 -10.39 9.19 -4.34
CA LEU A 131 -9.44 8.31 -5.02
C LEU A 131 -9.63 8.35 -6.54
N LYS A 132 -10.87 8.29 -7.02
CA LYS A 132 -11.18 8.44 -8.45
C LYS A 132 -10.71 9.79 -9.01
N TYR A 133 -10.94 10.88 -8.28
CA TYR A 133 -10.47 12.20 -8.68
C TYR A 133 -8.93 12.25 -8.80
N ILE A 134 -8.20 11.65 -7.86
CA ILE A 134 -6.74 11.55 -7.94
C ILE A 134 -6.31 10.72 -9.16
N GLN A 135 -7.00 9.61 -9.42
CA GLN A 135 -6.72 8.75 -10.57
C GLN A 135 -6.85 9.51 -11.91
N GLU A 136 -7.92 10.28 -12.06
CA GLU A 136 -8.22 11.04 -13.28
C GLU A 136 -7.31 12.26 -13.48
N ASN A 137 -6.69 12.75 -12.41
CA ASN A 137 -5.84 13.94 -12.40
C ASN A 137 -4.37 13.61 -12.08
N ARG A 138 -3.96 12.36 -12.33
CA ARG A 138 -2.59 11.88 -12.09
C ARG A 138 -1.59 12.51 -13.05
N PHE A 139 -0.36 12.75 -12.59
CA PHE A 139 0.71 13.25 -13.47
C PHE A 139 1.20 12.12 -14.39
N GLN A 140 1.01 12.24 -15.70
CA GLN A 140 1.41 11.23 -16.71
C GLN A 140 2.91 11.32 -17.10
N ILE A 141 3.85 11.42 -16.15
CA ILE A 141 5.30 11.32 -16.47
C ILE A 141 5.79 9.87 -16.54
N ILE A 142 5.07 8.90 -15.99
CA ILE A 142 5.57 7.53 -15.81
C ILE A 142 5.86 6.76 -17.12
N ILE A 143 5.51 7.29 -18.30
CA ILE A 143 6.03 6.72 -19.56
C ILE A 143 7.53 7.03 -19.76
N MET A 144 8.09 8.07 -19.14
CA MET A 144 9.50 8.44 -19.36
C MET A 144 10.51 7.70 -18.47
N LEU A 145 10.06 7.07 -17.37
CA LEU A 145 10.94 6.27 -16.50
C LEU A 145 11.04 4.79 -16.90
N LEU A 146 10.19 4.33 -17.84
CA LEU A 146 10.20 2.95 -18.36
C LEU A 146 10.61 2.84 -19.83
N LEU A 147 10.83 3.96 -20.52
CA LEU A 147 11.47 3.92 -21.83
C LEU A 147 12.99 3.86 -21.64
N PRO A 148 13.70 2.91 -22.30
CA PRO A 148 15.15 2.90 -22.28
C PRO A 148 15.63 4.27 -22.73
N GLN A 149 16.49 4.91 -21.92
CA GLN A 149 17.12 6.18 -22.27
C GLN A 149 17.73 6.02 -23.66
N LYS A 150 17.13 6.66 -24.66
CA LYS A 150 17.67 6.66 -26.01
C LYS A 150 18.92 7.52 -25.93
N THR A 151 20.06 6.85 -25.82
CA THR A 151 21.39 7.46 -25.91
C THR A 151 21.47 8.28 -27.19
N ILE A 152 21.91 9.52 -27.05
CA ILE A 152 22.23 10.46 -28.13
C ILE A 152 23.34 9.86 -29.01
#